data_AF-A0A6J7ZHQ1-F1
#
_entry.id   AF-A0A6J7ZHQ1-F1
#
_cell.length_a   1.000
_cell.length_b   1.000
_cell.length_c   1.000
_cell.angle_alpha   90.00
_cell.angle_beta   90.00
_cell.angle_gamma   90.00
#
_symmetry.space_group_name_H-M   'P 1'
#
loop_
_entity.id
_entity.type
_entity.pdbx_description
1 polymer ?
#
loop_
_entity_poly.entity_id
_entity_poly.type
_entity_poly.pdbx_seq_one_letter_code
_entity_poly.pdbx_strand_id
1 'polypeptide(L)'
;MTEFIDHFKLPYVDLLDRKNLPNCPAIYFAIDSQNRVLYVGQATNLATRWKNHRRVYQLQEINKDSLVRIAWQPWTLEDLSEAERYFINNSKKDLK
;
A
#
# COMPACT_ATOMS: atom_id res chain seq x y z
N MET A 1 -11.39 14.65 -8.79
CA MET A 1 -10.69 14.14 -9.99
C MET A 1 -9.49 13.35 -9.49
N THR A 2 -9.52 12.03 -9.57
CA THR A 2 -8.38 11.18 -9.20
C THR A 2 -7.36 11.27 -10.33
N GLU A 3 -6.32 12.07 -10.12
CA GLU A 3 -5.15 12.09 -11.00
C GLU A 3 -4.53 10.69 -11.09
N PHE A 4 -3.90 10.38 -12.21
CA PHE A 4 -3.19 9.12 -12.39
C PHE A 4 -2.00 9.07 -11.42
N ILE A 5 -2.07 8.20 -10.41
CA ILE A 5 -1.01 8.04 -9.40
C ILE A 5 -0.10 6.88 -9.81
N ASP A 6 1.15 7.21 -10.12
CA ASP A 6 2.22 6.23 -10.32
C ASP A 6 2.68 5.71 -8.96
N HIS A 7 2.11 4.57 -8.53
CA HIS A 7 2.37 4.00 -7.22
C HIS A 7 3.81 3.50 -7.03
N PHE A 8 4.62 3.41 -8.08
CA PHE A 8 6.04 3.05 -7.98
C PHE A 8 6.94 4.21 -7.57
N LYS A 9 6.45 5.46 -7.70
CA LYS A 9 7.15 6.70 -7.34
C LYS A 9 6.68 7.34 -6.03
N LEU A 10 5.72 6.72 -5.37
CA LEU A 10 5.22 7.16 -4.07
C LEU A 10 6.29 7.05 -2.98
N PRO A 11 6.19 7.85 -1.91
CA PRO A 11 6.99 7.60 -0.71
C PRO A 11 6.71 6.19 -0.19
N TYR A 12 7.78 5.51 0.25
CA TYR A 12 7.71 4.14 0.72
C TYR A 12 8.67 3.88 1.87
N VAL A 13 8.42 2.79 2.59
CA VAL A 13 9.36 2.14 3.51
C VAL A 13 9.39 0.66 3.21
N ASP A 14 10.49 -0.01 3.55
CA ASP A 14 10.53 -1.47 3.48
C ASP A 14 9.57 -2.08 4.50
N LEU A 15 9.03 -3.27 4.20
CA LEU A 15 8.08 -3.97 5.08
C LEU A 15 8.65 -4.18 6.50
N LEU A 16 9.95 -4.42 6.60
CA LEU A 16 10.66 -4.59 7.87
C LEU A 16 10.74 -3.27 8.66
N ASP A 17 10.73 -2.13 7.97
CA ASP A 17 10.78 -0.78 8.53
C ASP A 17 9.41 -0.10 8.65
N ARG A 18 8.31 -0.86 8.54
CA ARG A 18 6.93 -0.36 8.66
C ARG A 18 6.63 0.44 9.94
N LYS A 19 7.48 0.36 10.97
CA LYS A 19 7.41 1.20 12.17
C LYS A 19 7.60 2.69 11.86
N ASN A 20 8.24 3.01 10.72
CA ASN A 20 8.52 4.37 10.26
C ASN A 20 7.37 4.97 9.42
N LEU A 21 6.25 4.27 9.28
CA LEU A 21 5.10 4.76 8.53
C LEU A 21 4.48 6.01 9.19
N PRO A 22 3.96 6.96 8.39
CA PRO A 22 3.39 8.19 8.92
C PRO A 22 2.03 7.99 9.60
N ASN A 23 1.69 8.94 10.49
CA ASN A 23 0.39 9.05 11.13
C ASN A 23 -0.59 9.85 10.25
N CYS A 24 -1.03 9.28 9.13
CA CYS A 24 -2.00 9.92 8.24
C CYS A 24 -3.02 8.93 7.69
N PRO A 25 -4.20 9.40 7.24
CA PRO A 25 -5.05 8.61 6.36
C PRO A 25 -4.38 8.44 5.00
N ALA A 26 -4.51 7.26 4.41
CA ALA A 26 -3.83 6.94 3.16
C ALA A 26 -4.46 5.75 2.43
N ILE A 27 -4.24 5.73 1.12
CA ILE A 27 -4.23 4.49 0.33
C ILE A 27 -2.79 3.99 0.28
N TYR A 28 -2.58 2.70 0.53
CA TYR A 28 -1.26 2.08 0.52
C TYR A 28 -1.21 0.85 -0.37
N PHE A 29 0.00 0.56 -0.82
CA PHE A 29 0.33 -0.49 -1.75
C PHE A 29 1.48 -1.32 -1.16
N ALA A 30 1.29 -2.63 -1.05
CA ALA A 30 2.41 -3.55 -0.83
C ALA A 30 2.93 -3.96 -2.21
N ILE A 31 4.17 -3.59 -2.51
CA ILE A 31 4.78 -3.76 -3.83
C ILE A 31 6.07 -4.54 -3.64
N ASP A 32 6.30 -5.54 -4.48
CA ASP A 32 7.54 -6.32 -4.44
C ASP A 32 8.65 -5.71 -5.33
N SER A 33 9.85 -6.29 -5.30
CA SER A 33 11.00 -5.79 -6.07
C SER A 33 10.85 -5.97 -7.57
N GLN A 34 9.87 -6.76 -8.03
CA GLN A 34 9.51 -6.93 -9.43
C GLN A 34 8.44 -5.93 -9.88
N ASN A 35 8.15 -4.91 -9.06
CA ASN A 35 7.08 -3.93 -9.29
C ASN A 35 5.69 -4.56 -9.43
N ARG A 36 5.45 -5.68 -8.73
CA ARG A 36 4.11 -6.28 -8.67
C ARG A 36 3.38 -5.76 -7.44
N VAL A 37 2.16 -5.27 -7.65
CA VAL A 37 1.26 -4.88 -6.55
C VAL A 37 0.68 -6.15 -5.92
N LEU A 38 1.16 -6.50 -4.73
CA LEU A 38 0.71 -7.66 -3.98
C LEU A 38 -0.59 -7.39 -3.21
N TYR A 39 -0.78 -6.12 -2.80
CA TYR A 39 -1.90 -5.71 -1.99
C TYR A 39 -2.16 -4.21 -2.10
N VAL A 40 -3.45 -3.84 -2.08
CA VAL A 40 -3.92 -2.46 -1.97
C VAL A 40 -4.87 -2.40 -0.77
N GLY A 41 -4.74 -1.36 0.04
CA GLY A 41 -5.68 -1.11 1.12
C GLY A 41 -5.77 0.35 1.54
N GLN A 42 -6.82 0.66 2.29
CA GLN A 42 -6.96 1.96 2.96
C GLN A 42 -6.57 1.91 4.45
N ALA A 43 -6.22 3.08 4.98
CA ALA A 43 -6.03 3.32 6.40
C ALA A 43 -6.57 4.70 6.78
N THR A 44 -7.28 4.80 7.90
CA THR A 44 -7.57 6.09 8.56
C THR A 44 -6.34 6.63 9.31
N ASN A 45 -5.44 5.74 9.70
CA ASN A 45 -4.10 6.03 10.20
C ASN A 45 -3.15 4.90 9.77
N LEU A 46 -2.20 5.21 8.89
CA LEU A 46 -1.34 4.22 8.24
C LEU A 46 -0.43 3.50 9.24
N ALA A 47 0.26 4.23 10.12
CA ALA A 47 1.10 3.65 11.17
C ALA A 47 0.34 2.65 12.05
N THR A 48 -0.87 3.00 12.49
CA THR A 48 -1.71 2.15 13.36
C THR A 48 -2.24 0.93 12.60
N ARG A 49 -2.62 1.11 11.33
CA ARG A 49 -3.09 0.01 10.46
C ARG A 49 -2.06 -1.11 10.35
N TRP A 50 -0.77 -0.76 10.33
CA TRP A 50 0.34 -1.69 10.16
C TRP A 50 0.86 -2.35 11.45
N LYS A 51 0.37 -1.96 12.63
CA LYS A 51 0.73 -2.61 13.92
C LYS A 51 0.23 -4.06 13.99
N ASN A 52 -1.03 -4.28 13.63
CA ASN A 52 -1.71 -5.59 13.71
C ASN A 52 -2.19 -6.06 12.34
N HIS A 53 -1.45 -5.74 11.29
CA HIS A 53 -1.91 -6.02 9.93
C HIS A 53 -1.97 -7.54 9.68
N ARG A 54 -3.16 -8.07 9.42
CA ARG A 54 -3.37 -9.53 9.28
C ARG A 54 -2.51 -10.18 8.20
N ARG A 55 -2.17 -9.42 7.15
CA ARG A 55 -1.34 -9.93 6.03
C ARG A 55 0.16 -9.77 6.25
N VAL A 56 0.62 -9.21 7.39
CA VAL A 56 2.05 -8.98 7.61
C VAL A 56 2.85 -10.28 7.48
N TYR A 57 2.33 -11.38 8.02
CA TYR A 57 3.00 -12.68 7.95
C TYR A 57 3.16 -13.17 6.50
N GLN A 58 2.09 -13.13 5.70
CA GLN A 58 2.12 -13.51 4.28
C GLN A 58 3.11 -12.64 3.49
N LEU A 59 3.12 -11.34 3.75
CA LEU A 59 4.05 -10.41 3.09
C LEU A 59 5.49 -10.63 3.53
N GLN A 60 5.72 -11.02 4.79
CA GLN A 60 7.06 -11.37 5.29
C GLN A 60 7.59 -12.63 4.64
N GLU A 61 6.75 -13.63 4.36
CA GLU A 61 7.17 -14.81 3.60
C GLU A 61 7.61 -14.42 2.19
N ILE A 62 6.82 -13.60 1.48
CA ILE A 62 7.20 -13.09 0.15
C ILE A 62 8.49 -12.27 0.22
N ASN A 63 8.66 -11.45 1.26
CA ASN A 63 9.83 -10.60 1.46
C ASN A 63 11.15 -11.36 1.60
N LYS A 64 11.12 -12.67 1.89
CA LYS A 64 12.33 -13.51 1.90
C LYS A 64 12.94 -13.66 0.51
N ASP A 65 12.09 -13.74 -0.51
CA ASP A 65 12.48 -13.98 -1.90
C ASP A 65 12.40 -12.71 -2.78
N SER A 66 11.48 -11.81 -2.45
CA SER A 66 11.19 -10.59 -3.21
C SER A 66 10.89 -9.45 -2.24
N LEU A 67 11.86 -8.55 -2.03
CA LEU A 67 11.73 -7.44 -1.07
C LEU A 67 10.43 -6.68 -1.28
N VAL A 68 9.67 -6.52 -0.19
CA VAL A 68 8.37 -5.86 -0.19
C VAL A 68 8.52 -4.48 0.42
N ARG A 69 8.09 -3.46 -0.32
CA ARG A 69 7.92 -2.10 0.16
C ARG A 69 6.44 -1.77 0.38
N ILE A 70 6.19 -0.88 1.33
CA ILE A 70 4.89 -0.28 1.60
C ILE A 70 4.94 1.14 1.07
N ALA A 71 4.34 1.38 -0.09
CA ALA A 71 4.20 2.70 -0.68
C ALA A 71 2.84 3.30 -0.32
N TRP A 72 2.73 4.62 -0.20
CA TRP A 72 1.46 5.26 0.18
C TRP A 72 1.22 6.62 -0.46
N GLN A 73 -0.05 6.95 -0.59
CA GLN A 73 -0.54 8.29 -0.93
C GLN A 73 -1.43 8.78 0.22
N PRO A 74 -1.10 9.91 0.88
CA PRO A 74 -2.01 10.54 1.83
C PRO A 74 -3.36 10.87 1.20
N TRP A 75 -4.43 10.68 1.96
CA TRP A 75 -5.80 10.85 1.47
C TRP A 75 -6.71 11.52 2.51
N THR A 76 -7.88 11.97 2.07
CA THR A 76 -8.95 12.49 2.96
C THR A 76 -9.75 11.32 3.55
N LEU A 77 -10.24 11.45 4.78
CA LEU A 77 -11.04 10.39 5.42
C LEU A 77 -12.35 10.11 4.69
N GLU A 78 -12.96 11.15 4.12
CA GLU A 78 -14.26 11.13 3.45
C GLU A 78 -14.26 10.21 2.22
N ASP A 79 -13.16 10.21 1.46
CA ASP A 79 -13.08 9.56 0.15
C ASP A 79 -12.28 8.24 0.17
N LEU A 80 -11.84 7.77 1.35
CA LEU A 80 -10.97 6.58 1.46
C LEU A 80 -11.59 5.34 0.78
N SER A 81 -12.88 5.10 1.01
CA SER A 81 -13.55 3.89 0.50
C SER A 81 -13.74 3.93 -1.01
N GLU A 82 -13.96 5.12 -1.57
CA GLU A 82 -14.05 5.29 -3.02
C GLU A 82 -12.69 5.14 -3.68
N ALA A 83 -11.65 5.75 -3.10
CA ALA A 83 -10.28 5.64 -3.57
C ALA A 83 -9.77 4.20 -3.52
N GLU A 84 -9.99 3.46 -2.43
CA GLU A 84 -9.60 2.04 -2.32
C GLU A 84 -10.21 1.21 -3.46
N ARG A 85 -11.52 1.36 -3.69
CA ARG A 85 -12.22 0.67 -4.78
C ARG A 85 -11.66 1.03 -6.15
N TYR A 86 -11.33 2.30 -6.39
CA TYR A 86 -10.70 2.75 -7.62
C TYR A 86 -9.34 2.04 -7.83
N PHE A 87 -8.47 2.06 -6.83
CA PHE A 87 -7.12 1.48 -6.95
C PHE A 87 -7.14 -0.05 -7.02
N ILE A 88 -8.03 -0.74 -6.31
CA ILE A 88 -8.22 -2.20 -6.44
C ILE A 88 -8.63 -2.56 -7.88
N ASN A 89 -9.54 -1.80 -8.47
CA ASN A 89 -10.04 -2.09 -9.82
C ASN A 89 -9.00 -1.82 -10.91
N ASN A 90 -8.15 -0.80 -10.73
CA ASN A 90 -7.12 -0.46 -11.71
C ASN A 90 -5.84 -1.30 -11.55
N SER A 91 -5.45 -1.69 -10.32
CA SER A 91 -4.30 -2.58 -10.11
C SER A 91 -4.49 -3.99 -10.71
N LYS A 92 -5.76 -4.40 -10.93
CA LYS A 92 -6.08 -5.65 -11.64
C LYS A 92 -5.87 -5.57 -13.16
N LYS A 93 -5.80 -4.36 -13.72
CA LYS A 93 -5.61 -4.16 -15.17
C LYS A 93 -4.14 -4.24 -15.57
N ASP A 94 -3.22 -3.97 -14.64
CA ASP A 94 -1.76 -4.06 -14.84
C ASP A 94 -1.22 -5.51 -14.77
N LEU A 95 -2.11 -6.50 -14.64
CA LEU A 95 -1.81 -7.94 -14.62
C LEU A 95 -2.08 -8.63 -15.98
N LYS A 96 -2.14 -7.89 -17.08
CA LYS A 96 -2.27 -8.44 -18.44
C LYS A 96 -1.01 -8.27 -19.26
#